data_AF-A0A850BDS1-F1
#
_entry.id   AF-A0A850BDS1-F1
#
_cell.length_a   1.000
_cell.length_b   1.000
_cell.length_c   1.000
_cell.angle_alpha   90.00
_cell.angle_beta   90.00
_cell.angle_gamma   90.00
#
_symmetry.space_group_name_H-M   'P 1'
#
loop_
_entity.id
_entity.type
_entity.pdbx_description
1 polymer ?
#
loop_
_entity_poly.entity_id
_entity_poly.type
_entity_poly.pdbx_seq_one_letter_code
_entity_poly.pdbx_strand_id
1 'polypeptide(L)'
;MKGRDFVETLPSDTCAMREERIFQAVQRGDIVHAWTPIPVEHGNHHGVVYVSSDSLGVGEPDDFVRVTVNAMTEQRIADAMDAMLLTPRVCDLIYQKATTKLLPCRQSPDAQMSNTRRMVQHSREVDEQKRAFGEAGLCADPGKDWVLTNKLLWVPGRAANYGWHDPGSRHTTSVRGQRVWQPLFETRPHDLKHVDYSQTVRLMRRTMVLDGAEVPVDRVLSDPGLFRLLSSEDQPLAFLRYPVSLGEVRPTLRRGSRGAAVVEWQRIVGVGDDGIFGKNTENATKQWETAHGFTPDGVVTASEWSAAGA
;
A
#
# COMPACT_ATOMS: atom_id res chain seq x y z
N MET A 1 -0.41 25.15 7.23
CA MET A 1 -0.80 25.81 5.95
C MET A 1 -2.24 25.41 5.66
N LYS A 2 -3.08 26.28 5.10
CA LYS A 2 -4.44 25.89 4.69
C LYS A 2 -4.42 24.94 3.50
N GLY A 3 -5.35 24.00 3.44
CA GLY A 3 -5.51 23.07 2.33
C GLY A 3 -5.72 23.79 1.00
N ARG A 4 -6.52 24.87 0.99
CA ARG A 4 -6.71 25.71 -0.20
C ARG A 4 -5.39 26.29 -0.73
N ASP A 5 -4.54 26.81 0.16
CA ASP A 5 -3.26 27.44 -0.20
C ASP A 5 -2.27 26.36 -0.70
N PHE A 6 -2.28 25.18 -0.07
CA PHE A 6 -1.49 24.04 -0.52
C PHE A 6 -1.87 23.62 -1.95
N VAL A 7 -3.16 23.55 -2.27
CA VAL A 7 -3.66 23.18 -3.61
C VAL A 7 -3.15 24.16 -4.68
N GLU A 8 -3.05 25.45 -4.39
CA GLU A 8 -2.48 26.45 -5.32
C GLU A 8 -1.01 26.19 -5.63
N THR A 9 -0.30 25.50 -4.73
CA THR A 9 1.06 25.05 -4.99
C THR A 9 1.13 23.79 -5.84
N LEU A 10 0.04 23.11 -6.20
CA LEU A 10 0.12 21.85 -6.95
C LEU A 10 0.04 22.09 -8.47
N PRO A 11 0.80 21.34 -9.29
CA PRO A 11 0.59 21.28 -10.73
C PRO A 11 -0.83 20.80 -11.07
N SER A 12 -1.39 21.24 -12.20
CA SER A 12 -2.71 20.82 -12.67
C SER A 12 -2.78 19.31 -12.95
N ASP A 13 -1.76 18.78 -13.61
CA ASP A 13 -1.65 17.37 -13.97
C ASP A 13 -0.84 16.60 -12.92
N THR A 14 -1.08 15.30 -12.82
CA THR A 14 -0.22 14.44 -12.02
C THR A 14 1.16 14.33 -12.66
N CYS A 15 2.19 14.65 -11.87
CA CYS A 15 3.59 14.55 -12.25
C CYS A 15 4.46 14.35 -11.01
N ALA A 16 5.76 14.07 -11.20
CA ALA A 16 6.70 13.87 -10.11
C ALA A 16 6.76 15.08 -9.14
N MET A 17 6.60 16.30 -9.65
CA MET A 17 6.58 17.51 -8.81
C MET A 17 5.35 17.57 -7.90
N ARG A 18 4.19 17.10 -8.37
CA ARG A 18 2.96 17.02 -7.55
C ARG A 18 3.15 16.03 -6.41
N GLU A 19 3.64 14.83 -6.73
CA GLU A 19 3.94 13.77 -5.77
C GLU A 19 4.94 14.23 -4.71
N GLU A 20 5.99 14.92 -5.13
CA GLU A 20 7.02 15.44 -4.23
C GLU A 20 6.48 16.54 -3.31
N ARG A 21 5.65 17.47 -3.82
CA ARG A 21 5.02 18.51 -2.99
C ARG A 21 4.08 17.93 -1.93
N ILE A 22 3.32 16.90 -2.29
CA ILE A 22 2.47 16.16 -1.33
C ILE A 22 3.34 15.48 -0.27
N PHE A 23 4.37 14.75 -0.67
CA PHE A 23 5.28 14.08 0.26
C PHE A 23 5.96 15.07 1.22
N GLN A 24 6.45 16.20 0.72
CA GLN A 24 7.08 17.22 1.55
C GLN A 24 6.11 17.86 2.56
N ALA A 25 4.82 18.00 2.21
CA ALA A 25 3.81 18.47 3.16
C ALA A 25 3.62 17.47 4.30
N VAL A 26 3.60 16.17 4.00
CA VAL A 26 3.59 15.11 5.03
C VAL A 26 4.83 15.20 5.91
N GLN A 27 6.03 15.34 5.33
CA GLN A 27 7.27 15.42 6.11
C GLN A 27 7.32 16.62 7.06
N ARG A 28 6.68 17.73 6.71
CA ARG A 28 6.57 18.90 7.57
C ARG A 28 5.49 18.77 8.66
N GLY A 29 4.65 17.74 8.59
CA GLY A 29 3.50 17.58 9.47
C GLY A 29 2.33 18.51 9.13
N ASP A 30 2.26 19.06 7.92
CA ASP A 30 1.14 19.87 7.43
C ASP A 30 -0.10 18.99 7.11
N ILE A 31 -0.45 18.07 8.00
CA ILE A 31 -1.43 17.01 7.75
C ILE A 31 -2.61 17.02 8.72
N VAL A 32 -3.75 16.57 8.22
CA VAL A 32 -4.92 16.20 9.03
C VAL A 32 -5.03 14.68 9.00
N HIS A 33 -4.73 14.06 10.14
CA HIS A 33 -4.70 12.61 10.29
C HIS A 33 -4.88 12.22 11.75
N ALA A 34 -5.53 11.08 12.00
CA ALA A 34 -5.67 10.50 13.33
C ALA A 34 -5.61 8.97 13.23
N TRP A 35 -5.20 8.32 14.33
CA TRP A 35 -5.19 6.87 14.46
C TRP A 35 -6.43 6.38 15.21
N THR A 36 -7.12 5.39 14.66
CA THR A 36 -8.22 4.68 15.34
C THR A 36 -7.83 3.23 15.63
N PRO A 37 -7.99 2.75 16.88
CA PRO A 37 -7.80 1.34 17.20
C PRO A 37 -8.95 0.49 16.64
N ILE A 38 -8.60 -0.64 16.04
CA ILE A 38 -9.52 -1.68 15.58
C ILE A 38 -9.16 -3.00 16.25
N PRO A 39 -10.09 -3.63 17.00
CA PRO A 39 -9.86 -4.96 17.55
C PRO A 39 -9.86 -6.02 16.44
N VAL A 40 -8.92 -6.94 16.53
CA VAL A 40 -8.73 -8.09 15.62
C VAL A 40 -8.56 -9.37 16.41
N GLU A 41 -9.03 -10.48 15.86
CA GLU A 41 -8.96 -11.80 16.50
C GLU A 41 -8.71 -12.91 15.46
N HIS A 42 -7.92 -13.91 15.86
CA HIS A 42 -7.71 -15.13 15.08
C HIS A 42 -7.24 -16.27 15.99
N GLY A 43 -7.95 -17.41 15.96
CA GLY A 43 -7.67 -18.50 16.89
C GLY A 43 -7.85 -18.03 18.34
N ASN A 44 -6.78 -18.14 19.14
CA ASN A 44 -6.75 -17.68 20.53
C ASN A 44 -6.12 -16.29 20.70
N HIS A 45 -5.65 -15.68 19.62
CA HIS A 45 -4.96 -14.39 19.65
C HIS A 45 -5.93 -13.23 19.54
N HIS A 46 -5.74 -12.22 20.39
CA HIS A 46 -6.51 -10.98 20.38
C HIS A 46 -5.56 -9.79 20.24
N GLY A 47 -5.88 -8.87 19.34
CA GLY A 47 -5.05 -7.71 19.09
C GLY A 47 -5.83 -6.43 18.79
N VAL A 48 -5.10 -5.34 18.70
CA VAL A 48 -5.59 -4.02 18.32
C VAL A 48 -4.63 -3.43 17.30
N VAL A 49 -5.08 -3.33 16.05
CA VAL A 49 -4.37 -2.62 14.98
C VAL A 49 -4.83 -1.16 14.94
N TYR A 50 -3.91 -0.23 14.72
CA TYR A 50 -4.22 1.19 14.62
C TYR A 50 -4.19 1.61 13.16
N VAL A 51 -5.29 2.18 12.66
CA VAL A 51 -5.47 2.57 11.26
C VAL A 51 -5.79 4.05 11.13
N SER A 52 -5.58 4.63 9.96
CA SER A 52 -6.05 6.00 9.69
C SER A 52 -7.57 6.11 9.93
N SER A 53 -8.00 7.07 10.75
CA SER A 53 -9.41 7.34 11.03
C SER A 53 -10.19 7.79 9.79
N ASP A 54 -9.51 8.46 8.86
CA ASP A 54 -9.97 8.93 7.55
C ASP A 54 -8.76 8.91 6.60
N SER A 55 -8.96 9.15 5.30
CA SER A 55 -7.84 9.38 4.39
C SER A 55 -7.06 10.63 4.76
N LEU A 56 -5.73 10.55 4.65
CA LEU A 56 -4.82 11.61 5.02
C LEU A 56 -5.14 12.90 4.25
N GLY A 57 -5.35 13.97 5.00
CA GLY A 57 -5.48 15.32 4.49
C GLY A 57 -4.16 16.10 4.56
N VAL A 58 -3.94 17.03 3.64
CA VAL A 58 -2.93 18.08 3.77
C VAL A 58 -3.63 19.40 4.01
N GLY A 59 -3.24 20.11 5.08
CA GLY A 59 -3.88 21.35 5.51
C GLY A 59 -3.99 21.46 7.03
N GLU A 60 -5.04 22.14 7.49
CA GLU A 60 -5.44 22.25 8.89
C GLU A 60 -6.83 21.65 9.10
N PRO A 61 -7.25 21.29 10.33
CA PRO A 61 -8.48 20.54 10.57
C PRO A 61 -9.74 21.10 9.89
N ASP A 62 -9.87 22.44 9.81
CA ASP A 62 -11.02 23.11 9.21
C ASP A 62 -10.84 23.44 7.71
N ASP A 63 -9.65 23.20 7.16
CA ASP A 63 -9.28 23.52 5.77
C ASP A 63 -8.16 22.59 5.31
N PHE A 64 -8.53 21.41 4.82
CA PHE A 64 -7.62 20.44 4.26
C PHE A 64 -8.15 19.86 2.95
N VAL A 65 -7.28 19.18 2.22
CA VAL A 65 -7.63 18.37 1.06
C VAL A 65 -7.14 16.94 1.26
N ARG A 66 -8.01 15.95 1.06
CA ARG A 66 -7.59 14.53 0.98
C ARG A 66 -6.71 14.36 -0.26
N VAL A 67 -5.47 13.93 -0.04
CA VAL A 67 -4.51 13.78 -1.14
C VAL A 67 -4.62 12.41 -1.80
N THR A 68 -4.40 12.39 -3.10
CA THR A 68 -4.28 11.17 -3.89
C THR A 68 -2.89 11.06 -4.49
N VAL A 69 -2.30 9.88 -4.39
CA VAL A 69 -0.90 9.64 -4.76
C VAL A 69 -0.75 8.27 -5.41
N ASN A 70 0.37 8.05 -6.08
CA ASN A 70 0.72 6.72 -6.57
C ASN A 70 1.28 5.83 -5.45
N ALA A 71 1.36 4.52 -5.70
CA ALA A 71 1.77 3.53 -4.69
C ALA A 71 3.19 3.76 -4.15
N MET A 72 4.13 4.27 -4.97
CA MET A 72 5.49 4.55 -4.50
C MET A 72 5.53 5.75 -3.56
N THR A 73 4.75 6.80 -3.87
CA THR A 73 4.62 7.95 -2.97
C THR A 73 3.89 7.58 -1.69
N GLU A 74 2.82 6.77 -1.74
CA GLU A 74 2.15 6.30 -0.52
C GLU A 74 3.11 5.48 0.35
N GLN A 75 3.99 4.67 -0.24
CA GLN A 75 5.03 3.99 0.53
C GLN A 75 6.00 4.95 1.21
N ARG A 76 6.47 5.99 0.51
CA ARG A 76 7.33 7.02 1.11
C ARG A 76 6.63 7.70 2.28
N ILE A 77 5.33 8.01 2.13
CA ILE A 77 4.49 8.59 3.19
C ILE A 77 4.40 7.62 4.37
N ALA A 78 4.14 6.33 4.12
CA ALA A 78 4.09 5.31 5.16
C ALA A 78 5.39 5.24 5.96
N ASP A 79 6.54 5.33 5.29
CA ASP A 79 7.84 5.32 5.97
C ASP A 79 8.06 6.56 6.83
N ALA A 80 7.72 7.74 6.31
CA ALA A 80 7.85 8.99 7.03
C ALA A 80 6.95 9.05 8.28
N MET A 81 5.84 8.29 8.28
CA MET A 81 4.87 8.21 9.37
C MET A 81 5.07 7.00 10.30
N ASP A 82 6.14 6.23 10.12
CA ASP A 82 6.37 4.94 10.80
C ASP A 82 5.15 4.00 10.74
N ALA A 83 4.68 3.80 9.52
CA ALA A 83 3.44 3.12 9.19
C ALA A 83 3.65 2.08 8.05
N MET A 84 2.56 1.41 7.69
CA MET A 84 2.47 0.45 6.59
C MET A 84 1.19 0.71 5.78
N LEU A 85 1.22 0.38 4.49
CA LEU A 85 0.00 0.35 3.67
C LEU A 85 -0.90 -0.78 4.16
N LEU A 86 -2.21 -0.62 3.94
CA LEU A 86 -3.20 -1.59 4.38
C LEU A 86 -3.08 -2.92 3.61
N THR A 87 -3.65 -3.99 4.18
CA THR A 87 -4.02 -5.17 3.41
C THR A 87 -5.51 -5.09 3.06
N PRO A 88 -6.00 -5.88 2.08
CA PRO A 88 -7.45 -5.97 1.83
C PRO A 88 -8.26 -6.36 3.06
N ARG A 89 -7.72 -7.26 3.90
CA ARG A 89 -8.39 -7.66 5.14
C ARG A 89 -8.51 -6.50 6.13
N VAL A 90 -7.48 -5.66 6.24
CA VAL A 90 -7.56 -4.47 7.09
C VAL A 90 -8.56 -3.46 6.51
N CYS A 91 -8.62 -3.28 5.19
CA CYS A 91 -9.66 -2.46 4.55
C CYS A 91 -11.08 -2.97 4.89
N ASP A 92 -11.31 -4.29 4.82
CA ASP A 92 -12.60 -4.91 5.17
C ASP A 92 -12.98 -4.72 6.64
N LEU A 93 -11.99 -4.80 7.54
CA LEU A 93 -12.16 -4.56 8.97
C LEU A 93 -12.47 -3.10 9.27
N ILE A 94 -11.83 -2.16 8.56
CA ILE A 94 -12.18 -0.74 8.62
C ILE A 94 -13.64 -0.56 8.27
N TYR A 95 -14.08 -1.11 7.14
CA TYR A 95 -15.50 -1.04 6.76
C TYR A 95 -16.40 -1.70 7.80
N GLN A 96 -16.04 -2.86 8.34
CA GLN A 96 -16.85 -3.53 9.36
C GLN A 96 -17.06 -2.66 10.61
N LYS A 97 -16.00 -1.98 11.07
CA LYS A 97 -15.98 -1.24 12.34
C LYS A 97 -16.30 0.25 12.19
N ALA A 98 -16.33 0.78 10.97
CA ALA A 98 -16.59 2.19 10.72
C ALA A 98 -17.99 2.63 11.17
N THR A 99 -18.02 3.77 11.86
CA THR A 99 -19.24 4.50 12.21
C THR A 99 -19.77 5.30 11.02
N THR A 100 -18.86 5.76 10.16
CA THR A 100 -19.17 6.48 8.93
C THR A 100 -18.82 5.62 7.73
N LYS A 101 -19.82 5.21 6.94
CA LYS A 101 -19.65 4.39 5.74
C LYS A 101 -20.10 5.17 4.53
N LEU A 102 -19.14 5.66 3.74
CA LEU A 102 -19.44 6.50 2.59
C LEU A 102 -19.80 5.64 1.37
N LEU A 103 -20.67 6.16 0.53
CA LEU A 103 -20.85 5.59 -0.80
C LEU A 103 -19.71 6.06 -1.71
N PRO A 104 -19.31 5.28 -2.73
CA PRO A 104 -18.26 5.69 -3.65
C PRO A 104 -18.56 7.02 -4.35
N CYS A 105 -17.70 8.04 -4.14
CA CYS A 105 -17.72 9.32 -4.85
C CYS A 105 -17.24 9.14 -6.31
N ARG A 106 -18.09 8.54 -7.15
CA ARG A 106 -17.73 8.22 -8.54
C ARG A 106 -17.78 9.45 -9.43
N GLN A 107 -16.71 9.65 -10.19
CA GLN A 107 -16.65 10.60 -11.30
C GLN A 107 -16.49 9.86 -12.63
N SER A 108 -17.05 10.42 -13.70
CA SER A 108 -17.02 9.84 -15.04
C SER A 108 -15.58 9.67 -15.56
N PRO A 109 -15.19 8.48 -16.06
CA PRO A 109 -13.86 8.22 -16.60
C PRO A 109 -13.52 9.06 -17.84
N ASP A 110 -12.35 9.69 -17.84
CA ASP A 110 -11.76 10.39 -18.99
C ASP A 110 -10.22 10.48 -18.90
N ALA A 111 -9.58 11.22 -19.81
CA ALA A 111 -8.13 11.41 -19.80
C ALA A 111 -7.62 12.28 -18.63
N GLN A 112 -8.51 12.95 -17.89
CA GLN A 112 -8.18 13.88 -16.82
C GLN A 112 -8.30 13.23 -15.43
N MET A 113 -8.53 11.91 -15.37
CA MET A 113 -8.72 11.15 -14.14
C MET A 113 -7.67 11.39 -13.05
N SER A 114 -6.43 11.67 -13.46
CA SER A 114 -5.31 11.95 -12.55
C SER A 114 -5.13 13.43 -12.20
N ASN A 115 -5.98 14.34 -12.69
CA ASN A 115 -5.76 15.78 -12.50
C ASN A 115 -6.00 16.21 -11.05
N THR A 116 -5.20 17.16 -10.59
CA THR A 116 -5.31 17.75 -9.26
C THR A 116 -6.71 18.30 -9.00
N ARG A 117 -7.38 18.88 -10.02
CA ARG A 117 -8.76 19.32 -9.90
C ARG A 117 -9.73 18.18 -9.56
N ARG A 118 -9.54 16.98 -10.13
CA ARG A 118 -10.37 15.80 -9.85
C ARG A 118 -10.17 15.33 -8.40
N MET A 119 -8.93 15.31 -7.91
CA MET A 119 -8.61 15.04 -6.49
C MET A 119 -9.32 16.04 -5.56
N VAL A 120 -9.22 17.34 -5.85
CA VAL A 120 -9.86 18.39 -5.02
C VAL A 120 -11.38 18.23 -5.02
N GLN A 121 -11.97 17.96 -6.19
CA GLN A 121 -13.40 17.71 -6.31
C GLN A 121 -13.82 16.48 -5.51
N HIS A 122 -13.07 15.39 -5.60
CA HIS A 122 -13.33 14.16 -4.84
C HIS A 122 -13.25 14.40 -3.33
N SER A 123 -12.25 15.15 -2.85
CA SER A 123 -12.16 15.50 -1.42
C SER A 123 -13.42 16.24 -0.93
N ARG A 124 -13.95 17.16 -1.73
CA ARG A 124 -15.17 17.91 -1.40
C ARG A 124 -16.41 17.02 -1.39
N GLU A 125 -16.53 16.10 -2.35
CA GLU A 125 -17.63 15.13 -2.42
C GLU A 125 -17.63 14.21 -1.20
N VAL A 126 -16.44 13.79 -0.74
CA VAL A 126 -16.27 13.05 0.52
C VAL A 126 -16.71 13.88 1.72
N ASP A 127 -16.29 15.15 1.82
CA ASP A 127 -16.71 16.03 2.92
C ASP A 127 -18.23 16.25 2.93
N GLU A 128 -18.84 16.43 1.76
CA GLU A 128 -20.30 16.58 1.62
C GLU A 128 -21.04 15.35 2.13
N GLN A 129 -20.62 14.14 1.75
CA GLN A 129 -21.22 12.92 2.30
C GLN A 129 -21.01 12.81 3.82
N LYS A 130 -19.81 13.11 4.32
CA LYS A 130 -19.49 13.03 5.76
C LYS A 130 -20.36 13.95 6.62
N ARG A 131 -20.82 15.10 6.12
CA ARG A 131 -21.72 16.01 6.87
C ARG A 131 -22.99 15.32 7.36
N ALA A 132 -23.46 14.26 6.68
CA ALA A 132 -24.63 13.50 7.09
C ALA A 132 -24.39 12.57 8.31
N PHE A 133 -23.13 12.30 8.67
CA PHE A 133 -22.76 11.34 9.72
C PHE A 133 -22.16 11.99 10.97
N GLY A 134 -21.84 13.30 10.92
CA GLY A 134 -21.05 13.98 11.94
C GLY A 134 -19.54 13.76 11.77
N GLU A 135 -18.74 14.50 12.56
CA GLU A 135 -17.28 14.56 12.34
C GLU A 135 -16.47 13.46 13.06
N ALA A 136 -17.07 12.73 14.00
CA ALA A 136 -16.33 11.83 14.90
C ALA A 136 -16.37 10.36 14.44
N GLY A 137 -15.21 9.71 14.48
CA GLY A 137 -15.08 8.26 14.38
C GLY A 137 -14.35 7.77 13.13
N LEU A 138 -14.40 6.45 12.93
CA LEU A 138 -13.74 5.77 11.83
C LEU A 138 -14.58 5.90 10.56
N CYS A 139 -13.96 6.43 9.51
CA CYS A 139 -14.54 6.61 8.18
C CYS A 139 -14.06 5.51 7.22
N ALA A 140 -15.01 4.80 6.62
CA ALA A 140 -14.75 3.84 5.58
C ALA A 140 -15.11 4.41 4.19
N ASP A 141 -14.34 3.96 3.21
CA ASP A 141 -14.49 4.26 1.78
C ASP A 141 -14.50 5.74 1.37
N PRO A 142 -13.66 6.62 1.97
CA PRO A 142 -13.39 7.93 1.36
C PRO A 142 -12.72 7.82 -0.01
N GLY A 143 -12.19 6.65 -0.38
CA GLY A 143 -11.52 6.34 -1.64
C GLY A 143 -11.15 4.85 -1.72
N LYS A 144 -10.34 4.50 -2.71
CA LYS A 144 -9.63 3.22 -2.82
C LYS A 144 -8.24 3.36 -2.19
N ASP A 145 -7.74 2.30 -1.60
CA ASP A 145 -6.41 2.26 -0.96
C ASP A 145 -5.42 1.51 -1.85
N TRP A 146 -4.16 1.91 -1.86
CA TRP A 146 -3.09 1.01 -2.27
C TRP A 146 -2.88 -0.03 -1.16
N VAL A 147 -2.82 -1.31 -1.54
CA VAL A 147 -2.74 -2.42 -0.57
C VAL A 147 -1.56 -3.34 -0.79
N LEU A 148 -1.13 -3.99 0.29
CA LEU A 148 -0.12 -5.05 0.29
C LEU A 148 -0.77 -6.40 -0.03
N THR A 149 -0.20 -7.15 -0.98
CA THR A 149 -0.67 -8.47 -1.40
C THR A 149 0.46 -9.29 -2.03
N ASN A 150 0.53 -10.58 -1.72
CA ASN A 150 1.51 -11.51 -2.31
C ASN A 150 1.34 -11.68 -3.81
N LYS A 151 0.16 -11.35 -4.34
CA LYS A 151 -0.08 -11.42 -5.78
C LYS A 151 0.84 -10.50 -6.58
N LEU A 152 1.35 -9.42 -5.98
CA LEU A 152 2.29 -8.49 -6.63
C LEU A 152 3.69 -9.08 -6.85
N LEU A 153 4.06 -10.15 -6.12
CA LEU A 153 5.32 -10.88 -6.34
C LEU A 153 5.41 -11.49 -7.74
N TRP A 154 4.25 -11.72 -8.38
CA TRP A 154 4.16 -12.34 -9.71
C TRP A 154 4.02 -11.32 -10.84
N VAL A 155 3.89 -10.04 -10.51
CA VAL A 155 3.69 -8.93 -11.46
C VAL A 155 4.54 -7.72 -11.01
N PRO A 156 5.87 -7.86 -11.03
CA PRO A 156 6.77 -6.80 -10.57
C PRO A 156 6.53 -5.49 -11.33
N GLY A 157 6.66 -4.37 -10.64
CA GLY A 157 6.39 -3.05 -11.22
C GLY A 157 4.92 -2.66 -11.28
N ARG A 158 4.04 -3.44 -10.66
CA ARG A 158 2.60 -3.15 -10.56
C ARG A 158 2.19 -2.83 -9.13
N ALA A 159 1.00 -2.23 -9.00
CA ALA A 159 0.35 -1.90 -7.75
C ALA A 159 -1.11 -2.34 -7.72
N ALA A 160 -1.58 -2.73 -6.54
CA ALA A 160 -2.95 -3.19 -6.33
C ALA A 160 -3.69 -2.17 -5.47
N ASN A 161 -4.82 -1.68 -5.99
CA ASN A 161 -5.76 -0.89 -5.19
C ASN A 161 -6.96 -1.75 -4.80
N TYR A 162 -7.57 -1.40 -3.67
CA TYR A 162 -8.70 -2.11 -3.09
C TYR A 162 -9.65 -1.13 -2.41
N GLY A 163 -10.95 -1.42 -2.38
CA GLY A 163 -11.91 -0.64 -1.59
C GLY A 163 -13.14 -0.21 -2.36
N TRP A 164 -13.85 0.78 -1.81
CA TRP A 164 -15.23 1.13 -2.17
C TRP A 164 -16.21 0.00 -1.84
N HIS A 165 -16.39 -0.25 -0.54
CA HIS A 165 -17.38 -1.20 -0.07
C HIS A 165 -18.80 -0.67 -0.26
N ASP A 166 -19.65 -1.52 -0.82
CA ASP A 166 -21.02 -1.19 -1.15
C ASP A 166 -21.80 -2.50 -1.32
N PRO A 167 -22.89 -2.74 -0.56
CA PRO A 167 -23.75 -3.90 -0.72
C PRO A 167 -24.27 -4.12 -2.16
N GLY A 168 -24.32 -3.07 -2.98
CA GLY A 168 -24.69 -3.11 -4.39
C GLY A 168 -23.62 -3.68 -5.34
N SER A 169 -22.38 -3.87 -4.88
CA SER A 169 -21.33 -4.49 -5.69
C SER A 169 -21.51 -6.01 -5.79
N ARG A 170 -21.04 -6.60 -6.91
CA ARG A 170 -21.03 -8.05 -7.14
C ARG A 170 -19.84 -8.78 -6.50
N HIS A 171 -18.78 -8.09 -6.08
CA HIS A 171 -17.58 -8.74 -5.53
C HIS A 171 -17.65 -8.91 -4.03
N THR A 172 -17.34 -10.10 -3.55
CA THR A 172 -17.22 -10.43 -2.14
C THR A 172 -15.88 -9.98 -1.56
N THR A 173 -15.83 -9.74 -0.25
CA THR A 173 -14.60 -9.47 0.50
C THR A 173 -14.20 -10.64 1.39
N SER A 174 -13.16 -10.49 2.21
CA SER A 174 -12.76 -11.49 3.20
C SER A 174 -13.72 -11.58 4.40
N VAL A 175 -14.60 -10.58 4.57
CA VAL A 175 -15.62 -10.56 5.61
C VAL A 175 -16.97 -10.97 5.03
N ARG A 176 -17.57 -12.02 5.60
CA ARG A 176 -18.84 -12.57 5.12
C ARG A 176 -19.95 -11.50 5.10
N GLY A 177 -20.64 -11.41 3.97
CA GLY A 177 -21.75 -10.47 3.77
C GLY A 177 -21.35 -9.09 3.24
N GLN A 178 -20.06 -8.75 3.28
CA GLN A 178 -19.57 -7.51 2.67
C GLN A 178 -19.37 -7.66 1.16
N ARG A 179 -19.37 -6.51 0.48
CA ARG A 179 -19.17 -6.37 -0.97
C ARG A 179 -18.31 -5.15 -1.27
N VAL A 180 -17.55 -5.19 -2.37
CA VAL A 180 -16.55 -4.15 -2.72
C VAL A 180 -16.52 -3.88 -4.21
N TRP A 181 -16.45 -2.63 -4.66
CA TRP A 181 -16.39 -2.29 -6.09
C TRP A 181 -15.01 -2.52 -6.71
N GLN A 182 -13.94 -2.26 -5.96
CA GLN A 182 -12.57 -2.55 -6.40
C GLN A 182 -12.02 -3.75 -5.61
N PRO A 183 -12.25 -5.00 -6.06
CA PRO A 183 -11.55 -6.16 -5.52
C PRO A 183 -10.08 -6.14 -5.97
N LEU A 184 -9.23 -6.90 -5.27
CA LEU A 184 -7.79 -6.97 -5.55
C LEU A 184 -7.47 -7.32 -7.02
N PHE A 185 -8.22 -8.27 -7.61
CA PHE A 185 -8.01 -8.72 -8.99
C PHE A 185 -9.34 -9.03 -9.66
N GLU A 186 -9.86 -8.04 -10.36
CA GLU A 186 -10.75 -8.26 -11.50
C GLU A 186 -10.24 -7.63 -12.79
N THR A 187 -9.49 -6.55 -12.67
CA THR A 187 -8.77 -5.89 -13.74
C THR A 187 -7.28 -5.98 -13.48
N ARG A 188 -6.47 -5.87 -14.54
CA ARG A 188 -5.00 -5.94 -14.43
C ARG A 188 -4.51 -4.95 -13.35
N PRO A 189 -3.57 -5.35 -12.48
CA PRO A 189 -3.02 -4.46 -11.45
C PRO A 189 -2.46 -3.20 -12.12
N HIS A 190 -2.44 -2.06 -11.44
CA HIS A 190 -2.00 -0.78 -12.01
C HIS A 190 -0.48 -0.67 -12.13
N ASP A 191 0.01 0.30 -12.90
CA ASP A 191 1.43 0.68 -12.83
C ASP A 191 1.73 1.38 -11.49
N LEU A 192 2.97 1.24 -11.00
CA LEU A 192 3.41 1.88 -9.74
C LEU A 192 3.20 3.40 -9.68
N LYS A 193 3.22 4.07 -10.84
CA LYS A 193 3.00 5.52 -11.00
C LYS A 193 1.56 5.90 -11.31
N HIS A 194 0.65 4.92 -11.35
CA HIS A 194 -0.75 5.19 -11.62
C HIS A 194 -1.34 6.07 -10.53
N VAL A 195 -2.14 7.05 -10.92
CA VAL A 195 -2.93 7.90 -10.04
C VAL A 195 -4.29 8.10 -10.67
N ASP A 196 -5.32 8.05 -9.86
CA ASP A 196 -6.66 8.54 -10.16
C ASP A 196 -7.15 9.36 -8.95
N TYR A 197 -8.19 10.17 -9.13
CA TYR A 197 -8.78 11.03 -8.12
C TYR A 197 -9.22 10.31 -6.84
N SER A 198 -9.34 8.99 -6.89
CA SER A 198 -9.88 8.17 -5.81
C SER A 198 -8.85 7.28 -5.10
N GLN A 199 -7.56 7.28 -5.51
CA GLN A 199 -6.49 6.58 -4.78
C GLN A 199 -6.02 7.42 -3.60
N THR A 200 -6.75 7.33 -2.50
CA THR A 200 -6.48 8.10 -1.28
C THR A 200 -5.47 7.41 -0.38
N VAL A 201 -4.83 8.17 0.50
CA VAL A 201 -3.83 7.64 1.43
C VAL A 201 -4.47 7.16 2.73
N ARG A 202 -4.41 5.87 3.02
CA ARG A 202 -4.78 5.28 4.32
C ARG A 202 -3.76 4.23 4.73
N LEU A 203 -3.39 4.27 6.01
CA LEU A 203 -2.27 3.53 6.55
C LEU A 203 -2.69 2.79 7.82
N MET A 204 -1.86 1.84 8.23
CA MET A 204 -1.86 1.26 9.57
C MET A 204 -0.52 1.54 10.24
N ARG A 205 -0.50 1.73 11.57
CA ARG A 205 0.76 1.89 12.31
C ARG A 205 1.66 0.67 12.10
N ARG A 206 2.97 0.87 12.16
CA ARG A 206 3.95 -0.22 12.08
C ARG A 206 3.93 -1.13 13.31
N THR A 207 3.32 -0.69 14.41
CA THR A 207 3.11 -1.51 15.62
C THR A 207 1.62 -1.69 15.94
N MET A 208 1.30 -2.84 16.56
CA MET A 208 -0.03 -3.17 17.07
C MET A 208 0.08 -3.79 18.47
N VAL A 209 -1.01 -3.80 19.23
CA VAL A 209 -1.07 -4.59 20.47
C VAL A 209 -1.54 -6.00 20.12
N LEU A 210 -0.85 -7.03 20.61
CA LEU A 210 -1.18 -8.44 20.45
C LEU A 210 -0.98 -9.14 21.80
N ASP A 211 -2.05 -9.75 22.33
CA ASP A 211 -2.06 -10.47 23.61
C ASP A 211 -1.40 -9.69 24.77
N GLY A 212 -1.60 -8.37 24.78
CA GLY A 212 -1.09 -7.46 25.80
C GLY A 212 0.31 -6.91 25.55
N ALA A 213 1.00 -7.29 24.46
CA ALA A 213 2.32 -6.78 24.09
C ALA A 213 2.26 -5.94 22.80
N GLU A 214 3.09 -4.89 22.72
CA GLU A 214 3.29 -4.17 21.45
C GLU A 214 4.22 -4.97 20.53
N VAL A 215 3.77 -5.26 19.31
CA VAL A 215 4.50 -6.06 18.32
C VAL A 215 4.54 -5.38 16.95
N PRO A 216 5.59 -5.60 16.14
CA PRO A 216 5.65 -5.11 14.77
C PRO A 216 4.62 -5.81 13.86
N VAL A 217 3.91 -5.03 13.05
CA VAL A 217 2.86 -5.51 12.15
C VAL A 217 3.42 -6.35 11.00
N ASP A 218 4.62 -6.04 10.51
CA ASP A 218 5.33 -6.82 9.49
C ASP A 218 5.67 -8.24 9.99
N ARG A 219 6.04 -8.38 11.28
CA ARG A 219 6.23 -9.69 11.93
C ARG A 219 4.94 -10.46 12.03
N VAL A 220 3.83 -9.82 12.42
CA VAL A 220 2.51 -10.46 12.44
C VAL A 220 2.09 -10.92 11.04
N LEU A 221 2.30 -10.08 10.02
CA LEU A 221 1.93 -10.37 8.63
C LEU A 221 2.77 -11.50 8.01
N SER A 222 4.03 -11.67 8.42
CA SER A 222 4.94 -12.71 7.91
C SER A 222 4.92 -14.02 8.71
N ASP A 223 4.20 -14.08 9.83
CA ASP A 223 4.12 -15.26 10.69
C ASP A 223 2.97 -16.22 10.29
N PRO A 224 3.25 -17.54 10.11
CA PRO A 224 2.24 -18.55 9.75
C PRO A 224 1.04 -18.71 10.69
N GLY A 225 1.20 -18.44 11.99
CA GLY A 225 0.14 -18.52 12.99
C GLY A 225 -0.64 -17.22 13.17
N LEU A 226 -0.05 -16.07 12.82
CA LEU A 226 -0.61 -14.75 13.14
C LEU A 226 -1.14 -13.97 11.94
N PHE A 227 -0.65 -14.22 10.72
CA PHE A 227 -0.95 -13.38 9.56
C PHE A 227 -2.45 -13.20 9.27
N ARG A 228 -3.28 -14.19 9.63
CA ARG A 228 -4.74 -14.16 9.47
C ARG A 228 -5.45 -13.11 10.35
N LEU A 229 -4.78 -12.54 11.35
CA LEU A 229 -5.26 -11.35 12.05
C LEU A 229 -5.45 -10.19 11.07
N LEU A 230 -4.51 -10.02 10.13
CA LEU A 230 -4.39 -8.84 9.29
C LEU A 230 -4.36 -9.13 7.79
N SER A 231 -4.37 -10.38 7.33
CA SER A 231 -4.33 -10.74 5.90
C SER A 231 -5.33 -11.86 5.57
N SER A 232 -5.89 -11.80 4.37
CA SER A 232 -6.79 -12.80 3.81
C SER A 232 -6.12 -13.72 2.77
N GLU A 233 -4.83 -13.52 2.51
CA GLU A 233 -4.01 -14.36 1.62
C GLU A 233 -3.99 -15.84 2.07
N ASP A 234 -3.57 -16.75 1.19
CA ASP A 234 -3.49 -18.18 1.52
C ASP A 234 -2.24 -18.58 2.31
N GLN A 235 -1.28 -17.65 2.43
CA GLN A 235 0.01 -17.80 3.09
C GLN A 235 0.39 -16.47 3.77
N PRO A 236 1.37 -16.50 4.70
CA PRO A 236 1.94 -15.28 5.25
C PRO A 236 2.39 -14.29 4.17
N LEU A 237 2.26 -13.01 4.48
CA LEU A 237 2.56 -11.94 3.56
C LEU A 237 4.09 -11.78 3.44
N ALA A 238 4.58 -11.95 2.21
CA ALA A 238 5.97 -11.71 1.83
C ALA A 238 6.14 -10.36 1.10
N PHE A 239 5.09 -9.85 0.46
CA PHE A 239 5.09 -8.49 -0.08
C PHE A 239 4.64 -7.49 1.00
N LEU A 240 5.60 -6.94 1.73
CA LEU A 240 5.34 -6.06 2.88
C LEU A 240 5.50 -4.57 2.56
N ARG A 241 5.94 -4.24 1.34
CA ARG A 241 6.37 -2.89 0.98
C ARG A 241 6.41 -2.72 -0.55
N TYR A 242 6.02 -1.54 -1.02
CA TYR A 242 6.26 -1.12 -2.40
C TYR A 242 7.67 -0.55 -2.59
N PRO A 243 8.24 -0.60 -3.80
CA PRO A 243 9.46 0.13 -4.11
C PRO A 243 9.20 1.64 -4.05
N VAL A 244 10.13 2.41 -3.48
CA VAL A 244 10.09 3.88 -3.41
C VAL A 244 10.85 4.56 -4.55
N SER A 245 11.57 3.78 -5.37
CA SER A 245 12.17 4.22 -6.63
C SER A 245 12.07 3.13 -7.70
N LEU A 246 12.16 3.50 -8.99
CA LEU A 246 12.19 2.51 -10.07
C LEU A 246 13.42 1.59 -10.01
N GLY A 247 14.53 2.04 -9.39
CA GLY A 247 15.70 1.20 -9.15
C GLY A 247 15.44 0.04 -8.18
N GLU A 248 14.43 0.18 -7.31
CA GLU A 248 14.01 -0.89 -6.38
C GLU A 248 13.04 -1.89 -7.01
N VAL A 249 12.56 -1.67 -8.24
CA VAL A 249 11.64 -2.57 -8.96
C VAL A 249 12.41 -3.72 -9.61
N ARG A 250 13.07 -4.55 -8.80
CA ARG A 250 13.82 -5.71 -9.29
C ARG A 250 13.09 -7.00 -8.94
N PRO A 251 12.92 -7.93 -9.91
CA PRO A 251 12.13 -9.14 -9.67
C PRO A 251 12.84 -10.06 -8.69
N THR A 252 12.05 -10.83 -7.93
CA THR A 252 12.60 -11.94 -7.16
C THR A 252 13.08 -13.03 -8.11
N LEU A 253 14.36 -13.39 -8.03
CA LEU A 253 14.94 -14.44 -8.87
C LEU A 253 15.13 -15.73 -8.07
N ARG A 254 14.86 -16.87 -8.68
CA ARG A 254 15.08 -18.20 -8.09
C ARG A 254 15.33 -19.20 -9.20
N ARG A 255 15.68 -20.45 -8.86
CA ARG A 255 15.84 -21.50 -9.87
C ARG A 255 14.62 -21.59 -10.80
N GLY A 256 14.87 -21.47 -12.10
CA GLY A 256 13.83 -21.44 -13.14
C GLY A 256 13.47 -20.05 -13.66
N SER A 257 13.82 -18.97 -12.95
CA SER A 257 13.68 -17.59 -13.46
C SER A 257 14.51 -17.39 -14.74
N ARG A 258 14.03 -16.53 -15.65
CA ARG A 258 14.72 -16.21 -16.91
C ARG A 258 14.57 -14.73 -17.27
N GLY A 259 15.50 -14.19 -18.06
CA GLY A 259 15.41 -12.87 -18.68
C GLY A 259 16.48 -11.88 -18.22
N ALA A 260 16.33 -10.61 -18.60
CA ALA A 260 17.35 -9.58 -18.42
C ALA A 260 17.79 -9.36 -16.96
N ALA A 261 16.85 -9.47 -16.01
CA ALA A 261 17.20 -9.38 -14.58
C ALA A 261 18.10 -10.54 -14.13
N VAL A 262 17.94 -11.74 -14.70
CA VAL A 262 18.82 -12.87 -14.40
C VAL A 262 20.22 -12.62 -14.97
N VAL A 263 20.33 -12.08 -16.18
CA VAL A 263 21.62 -11.68 -16.79
C VAL A 263 22.36 -10.71 -15.87
N GLU A 264 21.65 -9.71 -15.35
CA GLU A 264 22.23 -8.73 -14.44
C GLU A 264 22.70 -9.36 -13.12
N TRP A 265 21.89 -10.22 -12.51
CA TRP A 265 22.28 -10.92 -11.31
C TRP A 265 23.47 -11.85 -11.54
N GLN A 266 23.51 -12.55 -12.68
CA GLN A 266 24.64 -13.40 -13.06
C GLN A 266 25.96 -12.63 -13.14
N ARG A 267 25.92 -11.37 -13.60
CA ARG A 267 27.09 -10.48 -13.61
C ARG A 267 27.53 -10.09 -12.20
N ILE A 268 26.58 -9.86 -11.30
CA ILE A 268 26.84 -9.54 -9.88
C ILE A 268 27.52 -10.73 -9.19
N VAL A 269 26.98 -11.95 -9.34
CA VAL A 269 27.50 -13.15 -8.68
C VAL A 269 28.63 -13.84 -9.45
N GLY A 270 29.08 -13.27 -10.56
CA GLY A 270 30.27 -13.72 -11.29
C GLY A 270 30.11 -15.05 -12.03
N VAL A 271 28.93 -15.33 -12.59
CA VAL A 271 28.67 -16.52 -13.43
C VAL A 271 28.32 -16.13 -14.87
N GLY A 272 28.29 -17.10 -15.79
CA GLY A 272 27.86 -16.86 -17.17
C GLY A 272 26.45 -16.25 -17.23
N ASP A 273 26.28 -15.19 -18.03
CA ASP A 273 25.09 -14.34 -18.05
C ASP A 273 24.09 -14.73 -19.15
N ASP A 274 23.77 -16.03 -19.22
CA ASP A 274 22.85 -16.62 -20.21
C ASP A 274 21.37 -16.26 -19.99
N GLY A 275 21.06 -15.53 -18.93
CA GLY A 275 19.72 -15.11 -18.55
C GLY A 275 18.86 -16.26 -18.05
N ILE A 276 19.44 -17.39 -17.64
CA ILE A 276 18.75 -18.55 -17.08
C ILE A 276 19.24 -18.79 -15.65
N PHE A 277 18.32 -18.72 -14.68
CA PHE A 277 18.66 -18.97 -13.29
C PHE A 277 18.68 -20.48 -13.05
N GLY A 278 19.78 -21.12 -13.47
CA GLY A 278 20.02 -22.55 -13.31
C GLY A 278 20.69 -22.90 -11.97
N LYS A 279 21.11 -24.16 -11.82
CA LYS A 279 21.80 -24.65 -10.62
C LYS A 279 23.09 -23.87 -10.32
N ASN A 280 23.81 -23.44 -11.36
CA ASN A 280 25.04 -22.67 -11.20
C ASN A 280 24.76 -21.28 -10.63
N THR A 281 23.76 -20.57 -11.17
CA THR A 281 23.31 -19.28 -10.64
C THR A 281 22.81 -19.42 -9.20
N GLU A 282 21.99 -20.44 -8.89
CA GLU A 282 21.50 -20.70 -7.52
C GLU A 282 22.65 -20.90 -6.52
N ASN A 283 23.65 -21.70 -6.88
CA ASN A 283 24.80 -21.95 -6.02
C ASN A 283 25.65 -20.69 -5.80
N ALA A 284 25.86 -19.89 -6.85
CA ALA A 284 26.60 -18.63 -6.75
C ALA A 284 25.85 -17.59 -5.93
N THR A 285 24.52 -17.53 -6.07
CA THR A 285 23.66 -16.70 -5.21
C THR A 285 23.82 -17.11 -3.74
N LYS A 286 23.75 -18.40 -3.40
CA LYS A 286 23.96 -18.85 -2.00
C LYS A 286 25.31 -18.47 -1.41
N GLN A 287 26.35 -18.50 -2.24
CA GLN A 287 27.69 -18.07 -1.83
C GLN A 287 27.73 -16.55 -1.59
N TRP A 288 27.14 -15.78 -2.51
CA TRP A 288 27.02 -14.34 -2.37
C TRP A 288 26.20 -13.97 -1.12
N GLU A 289 25.06 -14.63 -0.88
CA GLU A 289 24.20 -14.47 0.30
C GLU A 289 24.99 -14.69 1.59
N THR A 290 25.72 -15.82 1.67
CA THR A 290 26.59 -16.13 2.82
C THR A 290 27.63 -15.05 3.07
N ALA A 291 28.27 -14.56 2.00
CA ALA A 291 29.32 -13.54 2.09
C ALA A 291 28.79 -12.17 2.55
N HIS A 292 27.50 -11.89 2.33
CA HIS A 292 26.85 -10.63 2.68
C HIS A 292 25.91 -10.74 3.89
N GLY A 293 25.93 -11.87 4.61
CA GLY A 293 25.17 -12.05 5.85
C GLY A 293 23.69 -12.38 5.68
N PHE A 294 23.27 -12.82 4.49
CA PHE A 294 21.91 -13.30 4.21
C PHE A 294 21.79 -14.81 4.46
N THR A 295 20.55 -15.29 4.61
CA THR A 295 20.24 -16.73 4.65
C THR A 295 20.51 -17.33 3.28
N PRO A 296 21.33 -18.39 3.14
CA PRO A 296 21.71 -18.94 1.84
C PRO A 296 20.61 -19.81 1.21
N ASP A 297 19.47 -19.22 0.86
CA ASP A 297 18.33 -19.93 0.27
C ASP A 297 18.34 -19.96 -1.29
N GLY A 298 19.21 -19.16 -1.92
CA GLY A 298 19.39 -19.08 -3.37
C GLY A 298 18.27 -18.35 -4.10
N VAL A 299 17.56 -17.47 -3.40
CA VAL A 299 16.47 -16.64 -3.91
C VAL A 299 16.86 -15.18 -3.79
N VAL A 300 17.02 -14.50 -4.92
CA VAL A 300 17.35 -13.07 -4.94
C VAL A 300 16.11 -12.24 -4.67
N THR A 301 16.11 -11.51 -3.57
CA THR A 301 15.07 -10.63 -3.08
C THR A 301 15.45 -9.16 -3.28
N ALA A 302 14.52 -8.24 -3.01
CA ALA A 302 14.79 -6.81 -3.12
C ALA A 302 15.92 -6.33 -2.19
N SER A 303 16.04 -6.91 -0.99
CA SER A 303 17.14 -6.61 -0.06
C SER A 303 18.51 -7.02 -0.60
N GLU A 304 18.58 -8.12 -1.34
CA GLU A 304 19.84 -8.62 -1.90
C GLU A 304 20.23 -7.84 -3.15
N TRP A 305 19.26 -7.42 -3.97
CA TRP A 305 19.49 -6.44 -5.04
C TRP A 305 20.09 -5.13 -4.50
N SER A 306 19.50 -4.59 -3.43
CA SER A 306 19.99 -3.36 -2.80
C SER A 306 21.40 -3.53 -2.22
N ALA A 307 21.67 -4.65 -1.53
CA ALA A 307 22.98 -4.95 -0.97
C ALA A 307 24.05 -5.18 -2.05
N ALA A 308 23.67 -5.62 -3.25
CA ALA A 308 24.56 -5.72 -4.40
C ALA A 308 24.92 -4.36 -5.04
N GLY A 309 24.37 -3.25 -4.54
CA GLY A 309 24.61 -1.91 -5.08
C GLY A 309 23.97 -1.70 -6.46
N ALA A 310 22.91 -2.44 -6.75
CA ALA A 310 22.22 -2.48 -8.03
C ALA A 310 20.79 -1.94 -7.91
#